data_AF-A0A2W5D3I9-F1
#
_entry.id   AF-A0A2W5D3I9-F1
#
_cell.length_a   1.000
_cell.length_b   1.000
_cell.length_c   1.000
_cell.angle_alpha   90.00
_cell.angle_beta   90.00
_cell.angle_gamma   90.00
#
_symmetry.space_group_name_H-M   'P 1'
#
loop_
_entity.id
_entity.type
_entity.pdbx_description
1 polymer ?
#
loop_
_entity_poly.entity_id
_entity_poly.type
_entity_poly.pdbx_seq_one_letter_code
_entity_poly.pdbx_strand_id
1 'polypeptide(L)'
;MDSTNGQARSGLAVKTGAHTPIVVKPASLEVLIGGPYTDAQGEEHTYGHVALRVTTEGTDHVYDFGRYAGEKGPTGEGRLRVWSDFSRYIASQNSYKRVTAGFHYPVTEAKARAINLHFDALLAGRKPLRASGKYMAEYRLQDDYHALNNNCVTLSMAGARMALPQLEQEAARHNQGRGMSLVERAAARVSGWPAQLFMPEDLRAMLAANKRLPAERIDTYGSRQ
;
A
#
# COMPACT_ATOMS: atom_id res chain seq x y z
N MET A 1 -76.06 -3.46 -4.46
CA MET A 1 -75.60 -4.86 -4.51
C MET A 1 -74.23 -4.82 -5.17
N ASP A 2 -73.19 -4.44 -4.43
CA ASP A 2 -72.43 -5.18 -3.41
C ASP A 2 -71.10 -5.63 -4.04
N SER A 3 -70.13 -4.72 -4.00
CA SER A 3 -68.73 -4.99 -4.33
C SER A 3 -68.08 -5.58 -3.07
N THR A 4 -67.89 -6.90 -3.07
CA THR A 4 -67.27 -7.63 -1.97
C THR A 4 -65.82 -7.19 -1.73
N ASN A 5 -65.59 -6.75 -0.49
CA ASN A 5 -64.30 -6.50 0.14
C ASN A 5 -63.40 -7.74 0.12
N GLY A 6 -62.21 -7.63 -0.47
CA GLY A 6 -61.05 -8.46 -0.15
C GLY A 6 -60.04 -7.64 0.64
N GLN A 7 -60.07 -7.73 1.98
CA GLN A 7 -59.05 -7.12 2.85
C GLN A 7 -57.73 -7.88 2.71
N ALA A 8 -56.78 -7.31 1.96
CA ALA A 8 -55.37 -7.66 2.08
C ALA A 8 -54.75 -6.90 3.26
N ARG A 9 -54.07 -7.65 4.13
CA ARG A 9 -53.49 -7.20 5.40
C ARG A 9 -52.48 -6.07 5.20
N SER A 10 -52.52 -5.17 6.16
CA SER A 10 -51.64 -4.03 6.39
C SER A 10 -50.14 -4.38 6.35
N GLY A 11 -49.38 -3.51 5.69
CA GLY A 11 -48.03 -3.15 6.16
C GLY A 11 -46.84 -3.76 5.43
N LEU A 12 -46.67 -3.47 4.14
CA LEU A 12 -45.33 -3.34 3.56
C LEU A 12 -45.36 -2.29 2.45
N ALA A 13 -45.12 -1.04 2.82
CA ALA A 13 -44.76 -0.01 1.86
C ALA A 13 -43.31 -0.29 1.42
N VAL A 14 -43.14 -1.11 0.38
CA VAL A 14 -41.85 -1.19 -0.31
C VAL A 14 -41.69 0.11 -1.07
N LYS A 15 -40.80 0.99 -0.59
CA LYS A 15 -40.34 2.16 -1.36
C LYS A 15 -39.50 1.67 -2.54
N THR A 16 -40.16 1.26 -3.62
CA THR A 16 -39.52 1.11 -4.94
C THR A 16 -39.20 2.50 -5.47
N GLY A 17 -37.92 2.85 -5.51
CA GLY A 17 -37.44 4.14 -6.02
C GLY A 17 -36.03 4.56 -5.60
N ALA A 18 -35.37 3.82 -4.69
CA ALA A 18 -33.97 4.08 -4.38
C ALA A 18 -33.08 3.49 -5.47
N HIS A 19 -32.72 4.29 -6.47
CA HIS A 19 -31.55 4.01 -7.29
C HIS A 19 -30.31 4.22 -6.41
N THR A 20 -29.73 3.13 -5.89
CA THR A 20 -28.40 3.20 -5.29
C THR A 20 -27.41 3.25 -6.45
N PRO A 21 -26.70 4.37 -6.69
CA PRO A 21 -25.63 4.36 -7.67
C PRO A 21 -24.55 3.39 -7.16
N ILE A 22 -24.41 2.27 -7.85
CA ILE A 22 -23.27 1.37 -7.64
C ILE A 22 -22.08 2.08 -8.27
N VAL A 23 -21.26 2.73 -7.45
CA VAL A 23 -19.97 3.24 -7.90
C VAL A 23 -19.01 2.06 -7.96
N VAL A 24 -18.91 1.44 -9.13
CA VAL A 24 -17.88 0.43 -9.39
C VAL A 24 -16.55 1.17 -9.52
N LYS A 25 -15.66 1.02 -8.53
CA LYS A 25 -14.28 1.47 -8.69
C LYS A 25 -13.59 0.53 -9.67
N PRO A 26 -12.97 1.05 -10.76
CA PRO A 26 -12.21 0.20 -11.65
C PRO A 26 -11.03 -0.44 -10.90
N ALA A 27 -10.68 -1.67 -11.28
CA ALA A 27 -9.52 -2.34 -10.73
C ALA A 27 -8.25 -1.52 -10.98
N SER A 28 -7.46 -1.32 -9.92
CA SER A 28 -6.26 -0.52 -10.00
C SER A 28 -5.20 -0.98 -9.02
N LEU A 29 -3.97 -0.61 -9.36
CA LEU A 29 -2.80 -0.70 -8.52
C LEU A 29 -2.29 0.70 -8.26
N GLU A 30 -1.96 1.02 -7.02
CA GLU A 30 -1.34 2.29 -6.67
C GLU A 30 -0.12 2.05 -5.77
N VAL A 31 1.05 2.46 -6.25
CA VAL A 31 2.29 2.41 -5.46
C VAL A 31 2.39 3.70 -4.66
N LEU A 32 2.29 3.59 -3.33
CA LEU A 32 2.24 4.71 -2.41
C LEU A 32 3.63 4.92 -1.81
N ILE A 33 4.27 6.05 -2.13
CA ILE A 33 5.62 6.37 -1.68
C ILE A 33 5.57 7.58 -0.77
N GLY A 34 5.75 7.33 0.52
CA GLY A 34 5.95 8.34 1.54
C GLY A 34 7.36 8.88 1.50
N GLY A 35 7.51 10.19 1.35
CA GLY A 35 8.82 10.83 1.39
C GLY A 35 9.44 10.89 2.80
N PRO A 36 10.66 11.46 2.89
CA PRO A 36 11.25 11.87 4.16
C PRO A 36 10.30 12.76 4.97
N TYR A 37 10.40 12.71 6.29
CA TYR A 37 9.59 13.54 7.18
C TYR A 37 10.35 13.90 8.46
N THR A 38 9.93 14.98 9.11
CA THR A 38 10.38 15.34 10.46
C THR A 38 9.23 15.07 11.41
N ASP A 39 9.48 14.33 12.49
CA ASP A 39 8.41 14.00 13.44
C ASP A 39 8.01 15.19 14.34
N ALA A 40 7.22 14.92 15.37
CA ALA A 40 6.78 15.95 16.31
C ALA A 40 7.89 16.40 17.27
N GLN A 41 8.92 15.57 17.44
CA GLN A 41 10.08 15.79 18.31
C GLN A 41 11.22 16.50 17.56
N GLY A 42 11.11 16.64 16.24
CA GLY A 42 12.12 17.28 15.40
C GLY A 42 13.15 16.29 14.85
N GLU A 43 12.97 14.98 15.04
CA GLU A 43 13.88 13.99 14.44
C GLU A 43 13.58 13.85 12.95
N GLU A 44 14.64 13.87 12.14
CA GLU A 44 14.55 13.66 10.70
C GLU A 44 14.56 12.17 10.35
N HIS A 45 13.55 11.75 9.58
CA HIS A 45 13.41 10.39 9.07
C HIS A 45 13.60 10.41 7.56
N THR A 46 14.81 10.09 7.10
CA THR A 46 15.24 10.35 5.72
C THR A 46 14.90 9.25 4.70
N TYR A 47 14.50 8.06 5.15
CA TYR A 47 14.33 6.92 4.25
C TYR A 47 12.98 6.89 3.52
N GLY A 48 11.94 7.48 4.10
CA GLY A 48 10.56 7.37 3.59
C GLY A 48 9.93 5.99 3.85
N HIS A 49 8.89 5.66 3.09
CA HIS A 49 8.14 4.39 3.21
C HIS A 49 7.40 4.04 1.93
N VAL A 50 7.13 2.75 1.71
CA VAL A 50 6.33 2.29 0.57
C VAL A 50 5.22 1.37 1.05
N ALA A 51 4.02 1.57 0.49
CA ALA A 51 2.92 0.64 0.59
C ALA A 51 2.29 0.40 -0.79
N LEU A 52 1.54 -0.68 -0.91
CA LEU A 52 0.86 -1.04 -2.15
C LEU A 52 -0.65 -1.02 -1.94
N ARG A 53 -1.37 -0.18 -2.68
CA ARG A 53 -2.83 -0.20 -2.70
C ARG A 53 -3.35 -0.97 -3.90
N VAL A 54 -4.33 -1.82 -3.66
CA VAL A 54 -4.98 -2.65 -4.68
C VAL A 54 -6.49 -2.47 -4.55
N THR A 55 -7.10 -2.01 -5.64
CA THR A 55 -8.56 -1.90 -5.77
C THR A 55 -9.07 -3.00 -6.69
N THR A 56 -10.13 -3.68 -6.26
CA THR A 56 -10.97 -4.57 -7.07
C THR A 56 -12.42 -4.09 -6.97
N GLU A 57 -13.32 -4.71 -7.72
CA GLU A 57 -14.77 -4.49 -7.62
C GLU A 57 -15.31 -4.64 -6.18
N GLY A 58 -14.70 -5.52 -5.38
CA GLY A 58 -15.18 -5.84 -4.02
C GLY A 58 -14.30 -5.35 -2.87
N THR A 59 -13.06 -4.93 -3.13
CA THR A 59 -12.08 -4.62 -2.08
C THR A 59 -11.21 -3.42 -2.43
N ASP A 60 -10.81 -2.67 -1.40
CA ASP A 60 -9.81 -1.60 -1.49
C ASP A 60 -8.82 -1.82 -0.34
N HIS A 61 -7.68 -2.46 -0.64
CA HIS A 61 -6.69 -2.83 0.37
C HIS A 61 -5.41 -2.03 0.21
N VAL A 62 -4.81 -1.63 1.33
CA VAL A 62 -3.41 -1.16 1.37
C VAL A 62 -2.58 -2.18 2.14
N TYR A 63 -1.57 -2.72 1.46
CA TYR A 63 -0.56 -3.61 2.01
C TYR A 63 0.64 -2.79 2.44
N ASP A 64 0.85 -2.73 3.74
CA ASP A 64 1.78 -1.83 4.41
C ASP A 64 2.76 -2.64 5.27
N PHE A 65 3.95 -2.89 4.74
CA PHE A 65 4.96 -3.74 5.37
C PHE A 65 6.09 -2.95 6.02
N GLY A 66 6.45 -3.32 7.24
CA GLY A 66 7.56 -2.68 7.95
C GLY A 66 7.88 -3.34 9.28
N ARG A 67 8.70 -2.65 10.06
CA ARG A 67 9.05 -2.98 11.45
C ARG A 67 8.18 -2.16 12.39
N TYR A 68 7.18 -2.80 12.97
CA TYR A 68 6.17 -2.13 13.80
C TYR A 68 6.20 -2.52 15.28
N ALA A 69 7.18 -3.31 15.73
CA ALA A 69 7.31 -3.68 17.14
C ALA A 69 8.10 -2.66 17.98
N GLY A 70 8.68 -1.64 17.35
CA GLY A 70 9.45 -0.58 18.02
C GLY A 70 10.96 -0.82 18.04
N GLU A 71 11.46 -1.65 17.13
CA GLU A 71 12.87 -2.00 17.04
C GLU A 71 13.75 -0.83 16.59
N LYS A 72 14.94 -0.73 17.18
CA LYS A 72 15.99 0.22 16.80
C LYS A 72 17.04 -0.51 15.97
N GLY A 73 17.29 -0.05 14.75
CA GLY A 73 18.30 -0.63 13.84
C GLY A 73 17.73 -1.09 12.49
N PRO A 74 18.57 -1.67 11.62
CA PRO A 74 18.18 -2.00 10.23
C PRO A 74 17.32 -3.25 10.12
N THR A 75 17.16 -4.02 11.20
CA THR A 75 16.40 -5.28 11.24
C THR A 75 15.30 -5.23 12.28
N GLY A 76 14.30 -6.10 12.15
CA GLY A 76 13.21 -6.22 13.11
C GLY A 76 12.19 -7.26 12.68
N GLU A 77 11.16 -7.45 13.48
CA GLU A 77 10.06 -8.35 13.12
C GLU A 77 9.36 -7.84 11.87
N GLY A 78 9.26 -8.71 10.86
CA GLY A 78 8.53 -8.42 9.63
C GLY A 78 7.03 -8.39 9.90
N ARG A 79 6.41 -7.20 9.76
CA ARG A 79 4.97 -7.02 10.01
C ARG A 79 4.26 -6.46 8.80
N LEU A 80 3.19 -7.13 8.39
CA LEU A 80 2.29 -6.65 7.34
C LEU A 80 1.00 -6.12 7.96
N ARG A 81 0.72 -4.84 7.74
CA ARG A 81 -0.59 -4.24 8.00
C ARG A 81 -1.42 -4.28 6.72
N VAL A 82 -2.64 -4.78 6.82
CA VAL A 82 -3.63 -4.76 5.75
C VAL A 82 -4.70 -3.77 6.14
N TRP A 83 -4.79 -2.66 5.42
CA TRP A 83 -5.80 -1.63 5.63
C TRP A 83 -6.95 -1.82 4.65
N SER A 84 -8.19 -1.77 5.12
CA SER A 84 -9.42 -1.79 4.31
C SER A 84 -10.07 -0.41 4.15
N ASP A 85 -9.42 0.63 4.69
CA ASP A 85 -9.84 2.03 4.59
C ASP A 85 -8.64 2.89 4.21
N PHE A 86 -8.59 3.29 2.93
CA PHE A 86 -7.51 4.09 2.38
C PHE A 86 -7.39 5.48 3.05
N SER A 87 -8.51 6.10 3.40
CA SER A 87 -8.51 7.40 4.06
C SER A 87 -7.89 7.32 5.46
N ARG A 88 -8.16 6.24 6.20
CA ARG A 88 -7.50 5.95 7.49
C ARG A 88 -6.01 5.69 7.33
N TYR A 89 -5.61 4.95 6.28
CA TYR A 89 -4.19 4.75 5.97
C TYR A 89 -3.49 6.10 5.72
N ILE A 90 -4.02 6.94 4.83
CA ILE A 90 -3.44 8.26 4.52
C ILE A 90 -3.42 9.16 5.77
N ALA A 91 -4.49 9.17 6.57
CA ALA A 91 -4.50 9.91 7.82
C ALA A 91 -3.39 9.45 8.79
N SER A 92 -3.12 8.14 8.85
CA SER A 92 -2.00 7.59 9.63
C SER A 92 -0.63 7.95 9.05
N GLN A 93 -0.48 8.11 7.74
CA GLN A 93 0.77 8.61 7.15
C GLN A 93 0.96 10.10 7.48
N ASN A 94 -0.11 10.88 7.32
CA ASN A 94 -0.10 12.32 7.56
C ASN A 94 0.10 12.69 9.04
N SER A 95 -0.25 11.81 9.99
CA SER A 95 0.06 12.04 11.41
C SER A 95 1.57 12.07 11.69
N TYR A 96 2.38 11.48 10.80
CA TYR A 96 3.84 11.61 10.80
C TYR A 96 4.32 12.81 9.97
N LYS A 97 3.44 13.74 9.57
CA LYS A 97 3.75 14.86 8.65
C LYS A 97 4.32 14.43 7.30
N ARG A 98 4.11 13.17 6.92
CA ARG A 98 4.63 12.59 5.69
C ARG A 98 3.73 12.99 4.52
N VAL A 99 4.34 13.48 3.44
CA VAL A 99 3.68 13.63 2.14
C VAL A 99 3.88 12.34 1.34
N THR A 100 2.79 11.78 0.83
CA THR A 100 2.78 10.51 0.08
C THR A 100 2.43 10.76 -1.38
N ALA A 101 3.28 10.30 -2.30
CA ALA A 101 2.98 10.27 -3.72
C ALA A 101 2.36 8.92 -4.10
N GLY A 102 1.22 8.93 -4.79
CA GLY A 102 0.54 7.74 -5.28
C GLY A 102 0.69 7.59 -6.79
N PHE A 103 1.40 6.55 -7.24
CA PHE A 103 1.56 6.25 -8.67
C PHE A 103 0.46 5.27 -9.10
N HIS A 104 -0.54 5.77 -9.83
CA HIS A 104 -1.73 5.01 -10.21
C HIS A 104 -1.53 4.26 -11.53
N TYR A 105 -1.89 2.98 -11.53
CA TYR A 105 -1.87 2.11 -12.70
C TYR A 105 -3.22 1.39 -12.85
N PRO A 106 -3.98 1.64 -13.93
CA PRO A 106 -5.14 0.82 -14.23
C PRO A 106 -4.68 -0.61 -14.53
N VAL A 107 -5.34 -1.60 -13.94
CA VAL A 107 -5.07 -3.02 -14.19
C VAL A 107 -6.40 -3.75 -14.38
N THR A 108 -6.34 -4.95 -14.98
CA THR A 108 -7.52 -5.80 -15.05
C THR A 108 -7.87 -6.38 -13.67
N GLU A 109 -9.13 -6.68 -13.44
CA GLU A 109 -9.61 -7.42 -12.25
C GLU A 109 -8.79 -8.69 -11.93
N ALA A 110 -8.47 -9.50 -12.95
CA ALA A 110 -7.66 -10.71 -12.76
C ALA A 110 -6.26 -10.40 -12.20
N LYS A 111 -5.63 -9.32 -12.65
CA LYS A 111 -4.33 -8.85 -12.18
C LYS A 111 -4.39 -8.31 -10.76
N ALA A 112 -5.39 -7.47 -10.45
CA ALA A 112 -5.58 -6.98 -9.08
C ALA A 112 -5.82 -8.13 -8.08
N ARG A 113 -6.65 -9.12 -8.47
CA ARG A 113 -6.84 -10.34 -7.67
C ARG A 113 -5.56 -11.15 -7.50
N ALA A 114 -4.70 -11.24 -8.52
CA ALA A 114 -3.41 -11.94 -8.39
C ALA A 114 -2.50 -11.29 -7.34
N ILE A 115 -2.55 -9.96 -7.20
CA ILE A 115 -1.82 -9.25 -6.13
C ILE A 115 -2.42 -9.60 -4.76
N ASN A 116 -3.74 -9.56 -4.62
CA ASN A 116 -4.40 -9.91 -3.35
C ASN A 116 -4.06 -11.36 -2.95
N LEU A 117 -4.15 -12.31 -3.88
CA LEU A 117 -3.79 -13.71 -3.65
C LEU A 117 -2.33 -13.88 -3.22
N HIS A 118 -1.42 -13.07 -3.76
CA HIS A 118 -0.01 -13.08 -3.32
C HIS A 118 0.11 -12.72 -1.83
N PHE A 119 -0.56 -11.66 -1.37
CA PHE A 119 -0.53 -11.28 0.04
C PHE A 119 -1.33 -12.24 0.92
N ASP A 120 -2.46 -12.76 0.45
CA ASP A 120 -3.24 -13.77 1.17
C ASP A 120 -2.40 -15.03 1.43
N ALA A 121 -1.57 -15.44 0.46
CA ALA A 121 -0.64 -16.55 0.63
C ALA A 121 0.43 -16.27 1.71
N LEU A 122 0.95 -15.03 1.80
CA LEU A 122 1.86 -14.64 2.90
C LEU A 122 1.17 -14.71 4.27
N LEU A 123 -0.14 -14.50 4.31
CA LEU A 123 -0.96 -14.48 5.52
C LEU A 123 -1.62 -15.83 5.86
N ALA A 124 -1.51 -16.83 4.98
CA ALA A 124 -2.19 -18.10 5.13
C ALA A 124 -1.85 -18.78 6.47
N GLY A 125 -2.88 -19.15 7.23
CA GLY A 125 -2.74 -19.78 8.54
C GLY A 125 -2.29 -18.86 9.68
N ARG A 126 -2.08 -17.56 9.41
CA ARG A 126 -1.65 -16.58 10.42
C ARG A 126 -2.84 -15.91 11.09
N LYS A 127 -2.71 -15.66 12.39
CA LYS A 127 -3.68 -14.84 13.15
C LYS A 127 -3.19 -13.39 13.20
N PRO A 128 -4.09 -12.39 13.16
CA PRO A 128 -3.72 -11.01 13.40
C PRO A 128 -3.08 -10.85 14.79
N LEU A 129 -1.95 -10.16 14.87
CA LEU A 129 -1.35 -9.70 16.13
C LEU A 129 -2.22 -8.62 16.78
N ARG A 130 -2.77 -7.75 15.93
CA ARG A 130 -3.57 -6.59 16.32
C ARG A 130 -4.59 -6.29 15.24
N ALA A 131 -5.76 -5.83 15.65
CA ALA A 131 -6.75 -5.23 14.75
C ALA A 131 -7.15 -3.85 15.27
N SER A 132 -7.23 -2.85 14.39
CA SER A 132 -7.76 -1.53 14.71
C SER A 132 -9.18 -1.42 14.14
N GLY A 133 -10.15 -1.89 14.93
CA GLY A 133 -11.54 -2.02 14.49
C GLY A 133 -11.66 -2.88 13.23
N LYS A 134 -12.43 -2.39 12.25
CA LYS A 134 -12.64 -3.05 10.96
C LYS A 134 -11.74 -2.54 9.83
N TYR A 135 -10.80 -1.65 10.14
CA TYR A 135 -10.07 -0.84 9.14
C TYR A 135 -8.65 -1.31 8.90
N MET A 136 -8.04 -2.01 9.86
CA MET A 136 -6.67 -2.52 9.75
C MET A 136 -6.48 -3.79 10.57
N ALA A 137 -5.79 -4.76 9.99
CA ALA A 137 -5.26 -5.92 10.69
C ALA A 137 -3.73 -6.01 10.48
N GLU A 138 -2.99 -6.27 11.55
CA GLU A 138 -1.53 -6.41 11.56
C GLU A 138 -1.16 -7.87 11.78
N TYR A 139 -0.25 -8.40 10.96
CA TYR A 139 0.19 -9.78 10.99
C TYR A 139 1.72 -9.86 11.08
N ARG A 140 2.23 -10.83 11.85
CA ARG A 140 3.64 -11.21 11.81
C ARG A 140 3.90 -12.09 10.59
N LEU A 141 4.82 -11.71 9.72
CA LEU A 141 5.25 -12.54 8.59
C LEU A 141 6.26 -13.61 9.03
N GLN A 142 6.57 -14.54 8.13
CA GLN A 142 7.60 -15.56 8.37
C GLN A 142 8.98 -14.92 8.44
N ASP A 143 9.26 -14.07 7.47
CA ASP A 143 10.55 -13.46 7.27
C ASP A 143 10.62 -12.12 7.98
N ASP A 144 11.75 -11.89 8.66
CA ASP A 144 12.01 -10.66 9.37
C ASP A 144 12.29 -9.51 8.41
N TYR A 145 11.99 -8.29 8.86
CA TYR A 145 12.34 -7.08 8.15
C TYR A 145 13.85 -6.89 8.15
N HIS A 146 14.40 -6.52 7.00
CA HIS A 146 15.79 -6.11 6.86
C HIS A 146 15.91 -4.99 5.83
N ALA A 147 16.48 -3.85 6.25
CA ALA A 147 16.49 -2.60 5.50
C ALA A 147 17.07 -2.70 4.09
N LEU A 148 17.94 -3.69 3.82
CA LEU A 148 18.59 -3.88 2.52
C LEU A 148 17.92 -4.91 1.60
N ASN A 149 17.06 -5.81 2.08
CA ASN A 149 16.58 -6.92 1.23
C ASN A 149 15.10 -7.33 1.41
N ASN A 150 14.57 -7.34 2.64
CA ASN A 150 13.17 -7.63 2.93
C ASN A 150 12.57 -6.42 3.64
N ASN A 151 12.14 -5.43 2.87
CA ASN A 151 11.65 -4.16 3.38
C ASN A 151 10.38 -3.71 2.64
N CYS A 152 9.89 -2.51 2.99
CA CYS A 152 8.65 -1.95 2.45
C CYS A 152 8.66 -1.81 0.93
N VAL A 153 9.82 -1.49 0.32
CA VAL A 153 9.98 -1.41 -1.14
C VAL A 153 9.90 -2.80 -1.75
N THR A 154 10.71 -3.74 -1.28
CA THR A 154 10.86 -5.05 -1.91
C THR A 154 9.57 -5.87 -1.84
N LEU A 155 8.85 -5.82 -0.72
CA LEU A 155 7.57 -6.51 -0.57
C LEU A 155 6.47 -5.85 -1.41
N SER A 156 6.37 -4.52 -1.41
CA SER A 156 5.39 -3.82 -2.24
C SER A 156 5.62 -4.09 -3.73
N MET A 157 6.88 -4.12 -4.17
CA MET A 157 7.21 -4.41 -5.57
C MET A 157 7.05 -5.88 -5.93
N ALA A 158 7.23 -6.82 -4.99
CA ALA A 158 6.88 -8.22 -5.20
C ALA A 158 5.38 -8.38 -5.51
N GLY A 159 4.52 -7.68 -4.76
CA GLY A 159 3.08 -7.62 -5.05
C GLY A 159 2.80 -6.96 -6.41
N ALA A 160 3.38 -5.78 -6.67
CA ALA A 160 3.16 -5.05 -7.92
C ALA A 160 3.54 -5.87 -9.17
N ARG A 161 4.62 -6.65 -9.10
CA ARG A 161 5.08 -7.55 -10.18
C ARG A 161 4.06 -8.59 -10.60
N MET A 162 3.14 -8.98 -9.72
CA MET A 162 2.07 -9.93 -10.06
C MET A 162 1.15 -9.39 -11.16
N ALA A 163 1.00 -8.06 -11.25
CA ALA A 163 0.20 -7.40 -12.27
C ALA A 163 1.04 -6.76 -13.39
N LEU A 164 2.17 -6.16 -13.02
CA LEU A 164 3.00 -5.32 -13.86
C LEU A 164 4.49 -5.74 -13.75
N PRO A 165 4.88 -6.89 -14.32
CA PRO A 165 6.26 -7.39 -14.21
C PRO A 165 7.30 -6.46 -14.86
N GLN A 166 6.87 -5.56 -15.73
CA GLN A 166 7.73 -4.57 -16.40
C GLN A 166 7.91 -3.28 -15.60
N LEU A 167 7.25 -3.13 -14.45
CA LEU A 167 7.26 -1.90 -13.66
C LEU A 167 8.67 -1.53 -13.16
N GLU A 168 9.49 -2.54 -12.85
CA GLU A 168 10.87 -2.39 -12.37
C GLU A 168 11.92 -2.48 -13.49
N GLN A 169 11.51 -2.33 -14.76
CA GLN A 169 12.50 -2.22 -15.82
C GLN A 169 13.44 -1.05 -15.53
N GLU A 170 14.74 -1.31 -15.63
CA GLU A 170 15.82 -0.34 -15.33
C GLU A 170 16.01 0.02 -13.85
N ALA A 171 15.41 -0.73 -12.91
CA ALA A 171 15.57 -0.55 -11.47
C ALA A 171 17.04 -0.38 -11.03
N ALA A 172 17.96 -1.14 -11.63
CA ALA A 172 19.40 -1.07 -11.32
C ALA A 172 20.00 0.34 -11.52
N ARG A 173 19.54 1.12 -12.50
CA ARG A 173 20.03 2.50 -12.75
C ARG A 173 19.60 3.47 -11.66
N HIS A 174 18.49 3.17 -11.00
CA HIS A 174 17.89 4.00 -9.97
C HIS A 174 18.33 3.63 -8.56
N ASN A 175 18.91 2.44 -8.36
CA ASN A 175 19.36 1.93 -7.07
C ASN A 175 20.62 2.65 -6.55
N GLN A 176 20.44 3.84 -5.98
CA GLN A 176 21.49 4.79 -5.64
C GLN A 176 21.58 5.09 -4.14
N GLY A 177 20.66 4.57 -3.32
CA GLY A 177 20.60 4.84 -1.89
C GLY A 177 20.03 6.23 -1.58
N ARG A 178 19.09 6.75 -2.37
CA ARG A 178 18.46 8.05 -2.05
C ARG A 178 17.76 7.96 -0.70
N GLY A 179 17.97 8.98 0.15
CA GLY A 179 17.54 9.00 1.55
C GLY A 179 18.60 8.52 2.55
N MET A 180 19.64 7.80 2.11
CA MET A 180 20.76 7.42 2.98
C MET A 180 21.82 8.52 3.05
N SER A 181 22.40 8.69 4.23
CA SER A 181 23.62 9.46 4.47
C SER A 181 24.86 8.80 3.82
N LEU A 182 25.95 9.55 3.72
CA LEU A 182 27.21 9.04 3.15
C LEU A 182 27.76 7.85 3.95
N VAL A 183 27.66 7.91 5.28
CA VAL A 183 28.13 6.85 6.19
C VAL A 183 27.31 5.57 5.99
N GLU A 184 25.99 5.69 5.90
CA GLU A 184 25.10 4.55 5.67
C GLU A 184 25.34 3.92 4.30
N ARG A 185 25.56 4.74 3.25
CA ARG A 185 25.89 4.22 1.92
C ARG A 185 27.21 3.46 1.92
N ALA A 186 28.22 3.95 2.62
CA ALA A 186 29.49 3.25 2.77
C ALA A 186 29.29 1.93 3.52
N ALA A 187 28.57 1.93 4.64
CA ALA A 187 28.26 0.71 5.40
C ALA A 187 27.49 -0.32 4.56
N ALA A 188 26.47 0.11 3.81
CA ALA A 188 25.71 -0.79 2.93
C ALA A 188 26.56 -1.38 1.79
N ARG A 189 27.53 -0.64 1.25
CA ARG A 189 28.47 -1.18 0.26
C ARG A 189 29.37 -2.25 0.87
N VAL A 190 29.85 -2.04 2.09
CA VAL A 190 30.66 -3.03 2.82
C VAL A 190 29.84 -4.30 3.12
N SER A 191 28.57 -4.13 3.51
CA SER A 191 27.65 -5.24 3.78
C SER A 191 27.10 -5.93 2.52
N GLY A 192 27.47 -5.45 1.33
CA GLY A 192 26.91 -5.91 0.06
C GLY A 192 25.73 -5.06 -0.39
N TRP A 193 25.96 -4.24 -1.42
CA TRP A 193 24.90 -3.41 -2.00
C TRP A 193 23.79 -4.28 -2.61
N PRO A 194 22.51 -4.04 -2.30
CA PRO A 194 21.42 -4.85 -2.85
C PRO A 194 21.38 -4.78 -4.39
N ALA A 195 21.18 -5.92 -5.04
CA ALA A 195 20.99 -5.94 -6.50
C ALA A 195 19.64 -5.34 -6.92
N GLN A 196 18.64 -5.45 -6.06
CA GLN A 196 17.29 -4.90 -6.25
C GLN A 196 17.13 -3.53 -5.60
N LEU A 197 16.13 -2.77 -6.05
CA LEU A 197 15.73 -1.53 -5.40
C LEU A 197 15.26 -1.80 -3.96
N PHE A 198 15.75 -0.98 -3.04
CA PHE A 198 15.42 -1.10 -1.62
C PHE A 198 15.08 0.23 -0.95
N MET A 199 15.35 1.37 -1.61
CA MET A 199 15.05 2.70 -1.07
C MET A 199 13.77 3.31 -1.68
N PRO A 200 12.85 3.83 -0.85
CA PRO A 200 11.62 4.49 -1.31
C PRO A 200 11.86 5.63 -2.31
N GLU A 201 12.86 6.48 -2.06
CA GLU A 201 13.16 7.60 -2.96
C GLU A 201 13.82 7.16 -4.28
N ASP A 202 14.52 6.03 -4.29
CA ASP A 202 14.99 5.44 -5.55
C ASP A 202 13.82 4.88 -6.35
N LEU A 203 12.86 4.23 -5.69
CA LEU A 203 11.63 3.76 -6.33
C LEU A 203 10.84 4.94 -6.91
N ARG A 204 10.70 6.05 -6.16
CA ARG A 204 10.03 7.28 -6.64
C ARG A 204 10.68 7.81 -7.90
N ALA A 205 12.01 7.90 -7.91
CA ALA A 205 12.77 8.36 -9.07
C ALA A 205 12.60 7.42 -10.28
N MET A 206 12.60 6.10 -10.04
CA MET A 206 12.37 5.11 -11.09
C MET A 206 10.97 5.23 -11.70
N LEU A 207 9.92 5.26 -10.88
CA LEU A 207 8.54 5.33 -11.37
C LEU A 207 8.26 6.64 -12.10
N ALA A 208 8.79 7.77 -11.60
CA ALA A 208 8.67 9.06 -12.26
C ALA A 208 9.40 9.12 -13.61
N ALA A 209 10.48 8.35 -13.79
CA ALA A 209 11.24 8.27 -15.03
C ALA A 209 10.76 7.17 -15.99
N ASN A 210 9.82 6.32 -15.57
CA ASN A 210 9.38 5.16 -16.35
C ASN A 210 8.51 5.59 -17.54
N LYS A 211 9.14 5.72 -18.72
CA LYS A 211 8.46 6.05 -19.97
C LYS A 211 7.80 4.85 -20.65
N ARG A 212 8.16 3.62 -20.27
CA ARG A 212 7.63 2.39 -20.89
C ARG A 212 6.28 2.01 -20.30
N LEU A 213 6.14 2.22 -19.00
CA LEU A 213 4.92 2.02 -18.26
C LEU A 213 4.70 3.22 -17.34
N PRO A 214 4.31 4.38 -17.89
CA PRO A 214 4.04 5.56 -17.08
C PRO A 214 2.82 5.31 -16.19
N ALA A 215 2.83 5.92 -15.01
CA ALA A 215 1.62 6.00 -14.20
C ALA A 215 0.57 6.81 -14.97
N GLU A 216 -0.68 6.37 -14.92
CA GLU A 216 -1.81 7.11 -15.52
C GLU A 216 -1.99 8.46 -14.82
N ARG A 217 -1.80 8.46 -13.50
CA ARG A 217 -1.85 9.65 -12.66
C ARG A 217 -0.87 9.51 -11.50
N ILE A 218 -0.36 10.65 -11.04
CA ILE A 218 0.41 10.75 -9.80
C ILE A 218 -0.35 11.67 -8.86
N ASP A 219 -0.90 11.10 -7.79
CA ASP A 219 -1.60 11.85 -6.75
C ASP A 219 -0.64 12.23 -5.62
N THR A 220 -0.95 13.32 -4.91
CA THR A 220 -0.23 13.74 -3.70
C THR A 220 -1.19 13.76 -2.53
N TYR A 221 -0.85 13.03 -1.47
CA TYR A 221 -1.60 12.94 -0.23
C TYR A 221 -0.83 13.60 0.91
N GLY A 222 -1.47 14.56 1.57
CA GLY A 222 -0.85 15.43 2.57
C GLY A 222 -0.43 16.78 1.99
N SER A 223 -0.24 17.78 2.86
CA SER A 223 0.23 19.11 2.48
C SER A 223 1.74 19.24 2.71
N ARG A 224 2.45 19.83 1.74
CA ARG A 224 3.79 20.37 2.00
C ARG A 224 3.58 21.60 2.88
N GLN A 225 4.08 21.58 4.12
CA GLN A 225 4.19 22.78 4.94
C GLN A 225 5.50 23.50 4.59
#